data_AF-A0A5J4WRV5-F1
#
_entry.id   AF-A0A5J4WRV5-F1
#
_cell.length_a   1.000
_cell.length_b   1.000
_cell.length_c   1.000
_cell.angle_alpha   90.00
_cell.angle_beta   90.00
_cell.angle_gamma   90.00
#
_symmetry.space_group_name_H-M   'P 1'
#
loop_
_entity.id
_entity.type
_entity.pdbx_description
1 polymer ?
#
loop_
_entity_poly.entity_id
_entity_poly.type
_entity_poly.pdbx_seq_one_letter_code
_entity_poly.pdbx_strand_id
1 'polypeptide(L)'
;MVRNVNWEDEVRMDIGDAADNVTESLTRGDDMKSVLKTLELLINGAKQFFNKEEIASENMTTEILKKYRAQKKVNKIQKKENEDVSDNEDTKSVMTQKSEKQENEKKY
;
A
#
# COMPACT_ATOMS: atom_id res chain seq x y z
N MET A 1 5.47 16.62 -5.06
CA MET A 1 5.44 16.00 -6.41
C MET A 1 5.35 14.50 -6.23
N VAL A 2 4.15 13.93 -6.39
CA VAL A 2 3.91 12.48 -6.33
C VAL A 2 4.40 11.88 -7.65
N ARG A 3 5.34 10.94 -7.60
CA ARG A 3 6.06 10.40 -8.79
C ARG A 3 5.41 9.15 -9.43
N ASN A 4 4.14 8.85 -9.16
CA ASN A 4 3.70 7.45 -9.28
C ASN A 4 2.75 7.07 -10.42
N VAL A 5 2.47 7.91 -11.42
CA VAL A 5 1.34 7.61 -12.35
C VAL A 5 1.69 7.64 -13.84
N ASN A 6 2.89 8.09 -14.24
CA ASN A 6 3.12 8.36 -15.66
C ASN A 6 3.22 7.10 -16.54
N TRP A 7 3.81 6.03 -16.02
CA TRP A 7 3.96 4.78 -16.79
C TRP A 7 2.72 3.89 -16.70
N GLU A 8 1.94 3.98 -15.63
CA GLU A 8 0.71 3.21 -15.46
C GLU A 8 -0.36 3.71 -16.43
N ASP A 9 -0.52 5.04 -16.53
CA ASP A 9 -1.47 5.65 -17.46
C ASP A 9 -1.08 5.40 -18.93
N GLU A 10 0.23 5.49 -19.25
CA GLU A 10 0.75 5.20 -20.59
C GLU A 10 0.45 3.76 -21.01
N VAL A 11 0.75 2.77 -20.16
CA VAL A 11 0.51 1.36 -20.49
C VAL A 11 -0.99 1.03 -20.52
N ARG A 12 -1.81 1.68 -19.69
CA ARG A 12 -3.28 1.53 -19.77
C ARG A 12 -3.83 2.09 -21.07
N MET A 13 -3.31 3.21 -21.54
CA MET A 13 -3.66 3.78 -22.84
C MET A 13 -3.27 2.83 -23.98
N ASP A 14 -2.04 2.31 -23.98
CA ASP A 14 -1.56 1.36 -24.99
C ASP A 14 -2.41 0.07 -25.05
N ILE A 15 -2.84 -0.45 -23.88
CA ILE A 15 -3.73 -1.61 -23.80
C ILE A 15 -5.12 -1.27 -24.37
N GLY A 16 -5.63 -0.08 -24.07
CA GLY A 16 -6.89 0.43 -24.62
C GLY A 16 -6.86 0.51 -26.14
N ASP A 17 -5.83 1.16 -26.68
CA ASP A 17 -5.63 1.29 -28.13
C ASP A 17 -5.49 -0.07 -28.82
N ALA A 18 -4.79 -1.03 -28.19
CA ALA A 18 -4.66 -2.37 -28.71
C ALA A 18 -6.01 -3.14 -28.70
N ALA A 19 -6.84 -2.94 -27.68
CA ALA A 19 -8.18 -3.55 -27.60
C ALA A 19 -9.15 -2.95 -28.63
N ASP A 20 -9.09 -1.64 -28.83
CA ASP A 20 -9.87 -0.94 -29.86
C ASP A 20 -9.46 -1.42 -31.25
N ASN A 21 -8.15 -1.55 -31.52
CA ASN A 21 -7.65 -2.10 -32.79
C ASN A 21 -8.17 -3.51 -33.06
N VAL A 22 -8.23 -4.40 -32.06
CA VAL A 22 -8.81 -5.75 -32.23
C VAL A 22 -10.30 -5.65 -32.58
N THR A 23 -11.04 -4.78 -31.90
CA THR A 23 -12.48 -4.58 -32.13
C THR A 23 -12.76 -3.99 -33.51
N GLU A 24 -11.97 -3.02 -33.94
CA GLU A 24 -12.04 -2.42 -35.27
C GLU A 24 -11.71 -3.44 -36.37
N SER A 25 -10.67 -4.24 -36.19
CA SER A 25 -10.33 -5.29 -37.16
C SER A 25 -11.41 -6.35 -37.28
N LEU A 26 -12.04 -6.75 -36.17
CA LEU A 26 -13.18 -7.68 -36.18
C LEU A 26 -14.40 -7.09 -36.89
N THR A 27 -14.70 -5.81 -36.66
CA THR A 27 -15.86 -5.14 -37.28
C THR A 27 -15.66 -4.84 -38.77
N ARG A 28 -14.42 -4.58 -39.21
CA ARG A 28 -14.07 -4.43 -40.62
C ARG A 28 -14.02 -5.76 -41.38
N GLY A 29 -13.95 -6.89 -40.67
CA GLY A 29 -13.83 -8.21 -41.25
C GLY A 29 -12.41 -8.49 -41.77
N ASP A 30 -11.39 -7.97 -41.09
CA ASP A 30 -9.98 -8.22 -41.42
C ASP A 30 -9.62 -9.71 -41.33
N ASP A 31 -8.54 -10.11 -41.99
CA ASP A 31 -8.05 -11.49 -41.96
C ASP A 31 -7.83 -11.99 -40.52
N MET A 32 -8.38 -13.17 -40.21
CA MET A 32 -8.39 -13.70 -38.85
C MET A 32 -6.99 -13.96 -38.30
N LYS A 33 -5.98 -14.25 -39.14
CA LYS A 33 -4.60 -14.38 -38.65
C LYS A 33 -4.05 -13.04 -38.18
N SER A 34 -4.39 -11.95 -38.88
CA SER A 34 -4.02 -10.60 -38.46
C SER A 34 -4.69 -10.23 -37.14
N VAL A 35 -5.99 -10.50 -37.02
CA VAL A 35 -6.75 -10.26 -35.77
C VAL A 35 -6.14 -11.04 -34.60
N LEU A 36 -5.83 -12.33 -34.80
CA LEU A 36 -5.22 -13.17 -33.77
C LEU A 36 -3.85 -12.64 -33.34
N LYS A 37 -3.04 -12.15 -34.28
CA LYS A 37 -1.74 -11.55 -33.97
C LYS A 37 -1.89 -10.29 -33.11
N THR A 38 -2.85 -9.42 -33.41
CA THR A 38 -3.13 -8.22 -32.61
C THR A 38 -3.65 -8.60 -31.22
N LEU A 39 -4.50 -9.64 -31.13
CA LEU A 39 -4.99 -10.18 -29.86
C LEU A 39 -3.87 -10.77 -29.00
N GLU A 40 -2.91 -11.49 -29.61
CA GLU A 40 -1.73 -12.01 -28.90
C GLU A 40 -0.86 -10.89 -28.33
N LEU A 41 -0.67 -9.80 -29.09
CA LEU A 41 0.06 -8.62 -28.62
C LEU A 41 -0.65 -7.96 -27.43
N LEU A 42 -1.97 -7.80 -27.49
CA LEU A 42 -2.78 -7.28 -26.38
C LEU A 42 -2.63 -8.15 -25.12
N ILE A 43 -2.75 -9.47 -25.25
CA ILE A 43 -2.63 -10.40 -24.12
C ILE A 43 -1.22 -10.33 -23.50
N ASN A 44 -0.18 -10.28 -24.33
CA ASN A 44 1.20 -10.19 -23.84
C ASN A 44 1.49 -8.84 -23.19
N GLY A 45 0.98 -7.74 -23.74
CA GLY A 45 1.07 -6.41 -23.15
C GLY A 45 0.41 -6.34 -21.78
N ALA A 46 -0.82 -6.84 -21.66
CA ALA A 46 -1.55 -6.90 -20.40
C ALA A 46 -0.85 -7.74 -19.33
N LYS A 47 -0.29 -8.91 -19.71
CA LYS A 47 0.50 -9.74 -18.79
C LYS A 47 1.72 -9.01 -18.24
N GLN A 48 2.45 -8.31 -19.10
CA GLN A 48 3.63 -7.55 -18.67
C GLN A 48 3.25 -6.38 -17.76
N PHE A 49 2.12 -5.72 -18.03
CA PHE A 49 1.60 -4.67 -17.18
C PHE A 49 1.29 -5.18 -15.77
N PHE A 50 0.51 -6.26 -15.64
CA PHE A 50 0.16 -6.83 -14.34
C PHE A 50 1.39 -7.24 -13.52
N ASN A 51 2.40 -7.85 -14.16
CA ASN A 51 3.65 -8.19 -13.48
C ASN A 51 4.39 -6.96 -12.96
N LYS A 52 4.43 -5.87 -13.73
CA LYS A 52 5.08 -4.62 -13.29
C LYS A 52 4.29 -3.94 -12.16
N GLU A 53 2.97 -3.92 -12.26
CA GLU A 53 2.07 -3.36 -11.25
C GLU A 53 2.20 -4.13 -9.92
N GLU A 54 2.29 -5.46 -9.97
CA GLU A 54 2.52 -6.31 -8.80
C GLU A 54 3.83 -5.94 -8.09
N ILE A 55 4.95 -5.90 -8.83
CA ILE A 55 6.26 -5.51 -8.29
C ILE A 55 6.23 -4.09 -7.72
N ALA A 56 5.58 -3.15 -8.41
CA ALA A 56 5.45 -1.77 -7.94
C ALA A 56 4.67 -1.70 -6.61
N SER A 57 3.59 -2.46 -6.49
CA SER A 57 2.75 -2.56 -5.29
C SER A 57 3.50 -3.18 -4.10
N GLU A 58 4.23 -4.26 -4.34
CA GLU A 58 5.07 -4.91 -3.31
C GLU A 58 6.17 -3.97 -2.80
N ASN A 59 6.83 -3.25 -3.71
CA ASN A 59 7.85 -2.27 -3.36
C ASN A 59 7.26 -1.12 -2.54
N MET A 60 6.10 -0.60 -2.93
CA MET A 60 5.41 0.45 -2.18
C MET A 60 5.04 -0.02 -0.78
N THR A 61 4.50 -1.22 -0.65
CA THR A 61 4.17 -1.84 0.66
C THR A 61 5.42 -1.99 1.53
N THR A 62 6.51 -2.48 0.96
CA THR A 62 7.80 -2.64 1.65
C THR A 62 8.34 -1.32 2.16
N GLU A 63 8.29 -0.26 1.34
CA GLU A 63 8.74 1.08 1.71
C GLU A 63 7.88 1.69 2.83
N ILE A 64 6.56 1.50 2.79
CA ILE A 64 5.66 1.92 3.87
C ILE A 64 6.01 1.20 5.18
N LEU A 65 6.20 -0.13 5.12
CA LEU A 65 6.56 -0.92 6.31
C LEU A 65 7.92 -0.51 6.89
N LYS A 66 8.92 -0.22 6.05
CA LYS A 66 10.22 0.31 6.51
C LYS A 66 10.06 1.63 7.26
N LYS A 67 9.32 2.58 6.68
CA LYS A 67 9.07 3.89 7.30
C LYS A 67 8.32 3.76 8.63
N TYR A 68 7.28 2.94 8.66
CA TYR A 68 6.50 2.72 9.89
C TYR A 68 7.31 2.04 11.00
N ARG A 69 8.13 1.03 10.67
CA ARG A 69 9.04 0.39 11.64
C ARG A 69 10.09 1.36 12.18
N ALA A 70 10.63 2.23 11.33
CA ALA A 70 11.57 3.27 11.75
C ALA A 70 10.91 4.27 12.71
N GLN A 71 9.71 4.75 12.39
CA GLN A 71 8.93 5.64 13.27
C GLN A 71 8.59 4.99 14.61
N LYS A 72 8.21 3.71 14.64
CA LYS A 72 7.95 2.99 15.90
C LYS A 72 9.19 2.89 16.79
N LYS A 73 10.39 2.76 16.22
CA LYS A 73 11.66 2.78 16.97
C LYS A 73 11.98 4.18 17.50
N VAL A 74 11.81 5.22 16.69
CA VAL A 74 12.03 6.63 17.09
C VAL A 74 11.08 7.03 18.23
N ASN A 75 9.79 6.73 18.11
CA ASN A 75 8.81 7.00 19.18
C ASN A 75 9.11 6.22 20.48
N LYS A 76 9.72 5.03 20.38
CA LYS A 76 10.13 4.25 21.57
C LYS A 76 11.36 4.85 22.25
N ILE A 77 12.29 5.44 21.49
CA ILE A 77 13.48 6.10 22.03
C ILE A 77 13.09 7.42 22.69
N GLN A 78 12.28 8.26 22.03
CA GLN A 78 11.80 9.52 22.62
C GLN A 78 10.97 9.32 23.88
N LYS A 79 10.17 8.23 23.98
CA LYS A 79 9.44 7.93 25.22
C LYS A 79 10.38 7.55 26.38
N LYS A 80 11.45 6.81 26.11
CA LYS A 80 12.44 6.46 27.14
C LYS A 80 13.27 7.67 27.58
N GLU A 81 13.63 8.54 26.65
CA GLU A 81 14.38 9.77 26.96
C GLU A 81 13.54 10.75 27.79
N ASN A 82 12.22 10.79 27.60
CA ASN A 82 11.32 11.57 28.45
C ASN A 82 11.02 10.91 29.82
N GLU A 83 11.17 9.58 29.95
CA GLU A 83 11.10 8.90 31.25
C GLU A 83 12.39 9.10 32.07
N ASP A 84 13.57 9.07 31.43
CA ASP A 84 14.87 9.25 32.10
C ASP A 84 15.18 10.71 32.53
N VAL A 85 14.35 11.69 32.14
CA VAL A 85 14.47 13.10 32.58
C VAL A 85 13.49 13.44 33.72
N SER A 86 12.60 12.52 34.10
CA SER A 86 11.61 12.73 35.17
C SER A 86 12.04 12.19 36.54
N ASP A 87 13.33 11.96 36.77
CA ASP A 87 13.84 11.42 38.04
C ASP A 87 14.56 12.47 38.91
N ASN A 88 14.21 13.75 38.75
CA ASN A 88 14.74 14.78 39.63
C ASN A 88 13.83 16.01 39.73
N GLU A 89 12.73 15.92 40.49
CA GLU A 89 12.29 16.99 41.41
C GLU A 89 11.46 16.39 42.57
N ASP A 90 12.14 16.32 43.72
CA ASP A 90 11.64 16.59 45.07
C ASP A 90 10.30 16.02 45.58
N THR A 91 10.45 15.07 46.50
CA THR A 91 9.80 15.01 47.83
C THR A 91 8.56 15.89 48.10
N LYS A 92 7.36 15.30 48.13
CA LYS A 92 6.42 15.33 49.28
C LYS A 92 5.05 14.68 49.02
N SER A 93 4.61 13.94 50.04
CA SER A 93 3.23 13.72 50.48
C SER A 93 2.38 12.62 49.82
N VAL A 94 2.54 11.41 50.36
CA VAL A 94 1.51 10.65 51.11
C VAL A 94 0.02 10.90 50.78
N MET A 95 -0.64 9.76 50.50
CA MET A 95 -2.07 9.44 50.52
C MET A 95 -2.95 9.99 49.40
N THR A 96 -3.32 9.10 48.48
CA THR A 96 -4.64 9.16 47.82
C THR A 96 -5.33 7.81 47.91
N GLN A 97 -6.57 7.89 48.36
CA GLN A 97 -7.44 6.85 48.88
C GLN A 97 -7.81 5.77 47.87
N LYS A 98 -7.99 4.56 48.41
CA LYS A 98 -8.78 3.47 47.83
C LYS A 98 -10.09 3.98 47.22
N SER A 99 -10.43 3.48 46.04
CA SER A 99 -11.82 3.25 45.67
C SER A 99 -11.89 2.03 44.75
N GLU A 100 -12.63 1.04 45.25
CA GLU A 100 -12.94 -0.27 44.66
C GLU A 100 -13.47 -0.15 43.24
N LYS A 101 -12.89 -0.94 42.32
CA LYS A 101 -13.60 -1.34 41.10
C LYS A 101 -14.38 -2.60 41.43
N GLN A 102 -15.70 -2.46 41.56
CA GLN A 102 -16.62 -3.59 41.47
C GLN A 102 -16.46 -4.25 40.09
N GLU A 103 -16.00 -5.49 40.14
CA GLU A 103 -15.93 -6.44 39.04
C GLU A 103 -17.36 -6.90 38.73
N ASN A 104 -17.95 -6.38 37.65
CA ASN A 104 -19.22 -6.91 37.15
C ASN A 104 -18.96 -8.27 36.51
N GLU A 105 -19.33 -9.32 37.25
CA GLU A 105 -19.38 -10.70 36.81
C GLU A 105 -20.28 -10.85 35.57
N LYS A 106 -19.70 -11.39 34.49
CA LYS A 106 -20.46 -12.12 33.46
C LYS A 106 -20.22 -13.60 33.68
N LYS A 107 -21.24 -14.37 34.07
CA LYS A 107 -21.34 -15.79 33.72
C LYS A 107 -22.80 -16.25 33.61
N TYR A 108 -23.11 -16.69 32.39
CA TYR A 108 -24.06 -17.73 31.93
C TYR A 108 -25.54 -17.60 32.31
#